data_AF-A0A9P8SPX0-F1
#
_entry.id   AF-A0A9P8SPX0-F1
#
_cell.length_a   1.000
_cell.length_b   1.000
_cell.length_c   1.000
_cell.angle_alpha   90.00
_cell.angle_beta   90.00
_cell.angle_gamma   90.00
#
_symmetry.space_group_name_H-M   'P 1'
#
loop_
_entity.id
_entity.type
_entity.pdbx_description
1 polymer ?
#
loop_
_entity_poly.entity_id
_entity_poly.type
_entity_poly.pdbx_seq_one_letter_code
_entity_poly.pdbx_strand_id
1 'polypeptide(L)'
;MLRAALHLRGAVEGYSTNGWKEIVPETSSPEEWVILEKIKSFLEKLKMTTKALESSFATLDNVLLAMDFVLAQFEAGKEAHIDDPIMAPMYNSGWAKMDKYYCLTDESPAYVAAIVLHPSHKWHYIHENWKKEWADSSKKLMETLWDDYKPVEPPSLSEVPLTTTNEFLNWRNKHLQPALITDEYERYCKSERVYGFTSALAWWLEETQQKNYPYLSKMAVDILSIPQCLLSPKDSSLGQK
;
A
#
# COMPACT_ATOMS: atom_id res chain seq x y z
N MET A 1 13.75 -23.45 9.12
CA MET A 1 14.22 -23.80 10.48
C MET A 1 13.07 -24.26 11.37
N LEU A 2 12.10 -23.41 11.76
CA LEU A 2 10.98 -23.81 12.65
C LEU A 2 10.13 -25.01 12.17
N ARG A 3 9.79 -25.08 10.88
CA ARG A 3 9.09 -26.26 10.31
C ARG A 3 9.89 -27.56 10.44
N ALA A 4 11.21 -27.49 10.28
CA ALA A 4 12.09 -28.64 10.42
C ALA A 4 12.20 -29.05 11.91
N ALA A 5 12.30 -28.08 12.82
CA ALA A 5 12.31 -28.32 14.25
C ALA A 5 11.03 -29.05 14.72
N LEU A 6 9.85 -28.60 14.28
CA LEU A 6 8.57 -29.24 14.61
C LEU A 6 8.42 -30.63 13.97
N HIS A 7 8.91 -30.83 12.74
CA HIS A 7 8.90 -32.14 12.09
C HIS A 7 9.80 -33.16 12.81
N LEU A 8 10.89 -32.69 13.41
CA LEU A 8 11.84 -33.52 14.15
C LEU A 8 11.47 -33.67 15.64
N ARG A 9 10.36 -33.09 16.10
CA ARG A 9 9.92 -33.13 17.50
C ARG A 9 9.92 -34.54 18.09
N GLY A 10 9.30 -35.50 17.40
CA GLY A 10 9.24 -36.89 17.87
C GLY A 10 10.60 -37.58 17.94
N ALA A 11 11.53 -37.20 17.05
CA ALA A 11 12.91 -37.69 17.12
C ALA A 11 13.64 -37.07 18.33
N VAL A 12 13.53 -35.76 18.53
CA VAL A 12 14.17 -35.02 19.63
C VAL A 12 13.67 -35.49 20.99
N GLU A 13 12.36 -35.66 21.16
CA GLU A 13 11.74 -36.22 22.37
C GLU A 13 12.22 -37.66 22.59
N GLY A 14 12.29 -38.50 21.54
CA GLY A 14 12.80 -39.86 21.61
C GLY A 14 14.28 -39.98 22.00
N TYR A 15 15.13 -39.06 21.54
CA TYR A 15 16.54 -39.01 21.94
C TYR A 15 16.70 -38.68 23.45
N SER A 16 15.81 -37.86 24.00
CA SER A 16 15.82 -37.48 25.41
C SER A 16 15.30 -38.58 26.34
N THR A 17 14.32 -39.38 25.92
CA THR A 17 13.78 -40.47 26.73
C THR A 17 14.73 -41.66 26.81
N ASN A 18 15.62 -41.83 25.82
CA ASN A 18 16.55 -42.96 25.72
C ASN A 18 17.84 -42.82 26.55
N GLY A 19 17.87 -41.91 27.54
CA GLY A 19 18.90 -41.90 28.59
C GLY A 19 20.15 -41.07 28.32
N TRP A 20 20.26 -40.36 27.19
CA TRP A 20 21.39 -39.47 26.89
C TRP A 20 21.27 -38.09 27.56
N LYS A 21 20.89 -38.06 28.85
CA LYS A 21 20.72 -36.82 29.63
C LYS A 21 22.01 -36.04 29.87
N GLU A 22 23.18 -36.65 29.68
CA GLU A 22 24.48 -35.98 29.86
C GLU A 22 24.84 -34.99 28.74
N ILE A 23 24.20 -35.08 27.57
CA ILE A 23 24.60 -34.29 26.38
C ILE A 23 23.63 -33.12 26.11
N VAL A 24 22.40 -33.19 26.58
CA VAL A 24 21.38 -32.15 26.36
C VAL A 24 20.83 -31.69 27.71
N PRO A 25 21.32 -30.56 28.25
CA PRO A 25 20.75 -29.97 29.44
C PRO A 25 19.38 -29.41 29.05
N GLU A 26 18.32 -30.09 29.52
CA GLU A 26 16.91 -29.72 29.33
C GLU A 26 16.43 -29.75 27.88
N THR A 27 15.87 -30.90 27.50
CA THR A 27 14.98 -31.00 26.34
C THR A 27 13.81 -30.04 26.50
N SER A 28 13.53 -29.27 25.44
CA SER A 28 12.45 -28.29 25.40
C SER A 28 11.17 -28.80 26.06
N SER A 29 10.71 -28.06 27.08
CA SER A 29 9.46 -28.33 27.79
C SER A 29 8.30 -28.45 26.80
N PRO A 30 7.27 -29.28 27.06
CA PRO A 30 6.04 -29.33 26.26
C PRO A 30 5.45 -27.94 25.98
N GLU A 31 5.64 -26.99 26.91
CA GLU A 31 5.19 -25.60 26.79
C GLU A 31 5.96 -24.82 25.72
N GLU A 32 7.26 -25.07 25.56
CA GLU A 32 8.09 -24.44 24.53
C GLU A 32 7.66 -24.86 23.13
N TRP A 33 7.28 -26.13 22.95
CA TRP A 33 6.75 -26.62 21.67
C TRP A 33 5.43 -25.95 21.29
N VAL A 34 4.55 -25.69 22.26
CA VAL A 34 3.30 -24.94 22.05
C VAL A 34 3.60 -23.50 21.63
N ILE A 35 4.59 -22.85 22.25
CA ILE A 35 5.03 -21.50 21.88
C ILE A 35 5.59 -21.51 20.45
N LEU A 36 6.42 -22.49 20.08
CA LEU A 36 6.96 -22.62 18.73
C LEU A 36 5.87 -22.82 17.68
N GLU A 37 4.82 -23.57 17.99
CA GLU A 37 3.65 -23.72 17.11
C GLU A 37 2.88 -22.41 16.93
N LYS A 38 2.65 -21.65 18.02
CA LYS A 38 2.03 -20.31 17.96
C LYS A 38 2.85 -19.36 17.07
N ILE A 39 4.17 -19.31 17.27
CA ILE A 39 5.09 -18.49 16.47
C ILE A 39 5.03 -18.93 15.00
N LYS A 40 5.12 -20.23 14.71
CA LYS A 40 5.04 -20.74 13.34
C LYS A 40 3.73 -20.33 12.67
N SER A 41 2.59 -20.51 13.35
CA SER A 41 1.27 -20.17 12.81
C SER A 41 1.19 -18.69 12.42
N PHE A 42 1.71 -17.81 13.28
CA PHE A 42 1.76 -16.39 12.98
C PHE A 42 2.71 -16.06 11.81
N LEU A 43 3.93 -16.61 11.81
CA LEU A 43 4.90 -16.40 10.73
C LEU A 43 4.42 -16.95 9.38
N GLU A 44 3.54 -17.96 9.37
CA GLU A 44 2.93 -18.43 8.13
C GLU A 44 2.04 -17.39 7.48
N LYS A 45 1.29 -16.59 8.26
CA LYS A 45 0.51 -15.46 7.73
C LYS A 45 1.42 -14.45 7.02
N LEU A 46 2.50 -14.03 7.70
CA LEU A 46 3.51 -13.12 7.12
C LEU A 46 4.12 -13.68 5.85
N LYS A 47 4.50 -14.97 5.86
CA LYS A 47 5.07 -15.64 4.68
C LYS A 47 4.10 -15.63 3.49
N MET A 48 2.81 -15.88 3.72
CA MET A 48 1.82 -15.85 2.65
C MET A 48 1.65 -14.44 2.09
N THR A 49 1.63 -13.42 2.95
CA THR A 49 1.58 -12.01 2.53
C THR A 49 2.81 -11.63 1.70
N THR A 50 4.02 -11.96 2.15
CA THR A 50 5.25 -11.71 1.39
C THR A 50 5.24 -12.42 0.04
N LYS A 51 4.80 -13.68 -0.01
CA LYS A 51 4.74 -14.42 -1.27
C LYS A 51 3.73 -13.83 -2.27
N ALA A 52 2.63 -13.25 -1.78
CA ALA A 52 1.69 -12.52 -2.63
C ALA A 52 2.36 -11.28 -3.24
N LEU A 53 3.14 -10.54 -2.44
CA LEU A 53 3.93 -9.38 -2.85
C LEU A 53 5.15 -9.71 -3.74
N GLU A 54 5.56 -10.96 -3.86
CA GLU A 54 6.63 -11.39 -4.78
C GLU A 54 6.11 -11.66 -6.21
N SER A 55 4.79 -11.66 -6.41
CA SER A 55 4.17 -11.96 -7.70
C SER A 55 3.92 -10.68 -8.53
N SER A 56 3.23 -10.81 -9.67
CA SER A 56 2.76 -9.64 -10.45
C SER A 56 1.81 -8.70 -9.68
N PHE A 57 1.41 -9.07 -8.46
CA PHE A 57 0.70 -8.22 -7.50
C PHE A 57 1.61 -7.26 -6.72
N ALA A 58 2.92 -7.22 -6.99
CA ALA A 58 3.90 -6.33 -6.37
C ALA A 58 3.76 -4.85 -6.84
N THR A 59 2.55 -4.30 -6.85
CA THR A 59 2.30 -2.90 -7.18
C THR A 59 2.21 -2.05 -5.92
N LEU A 60 2.47 -0.75 -6.05
CA LEU A 60 2.65 0.15 -4.89
C LEU A 60 1.40 0.28 -4.02
N ASP A 61 0.24 0.19 -4.64
CA ASP A 61 -1.07 0.11 -4.00
C ASP A 61 -1.25 -1.16 -3.15
N ASN A 62 -0.72 -2.30 -3.58
CA ASN A 62 -0.81 -3.57 -2.84
C ASN A 62 0.15 -3.63 -1.65
N VAL A 63 1.22 -2.83 -1.64
CA VAL A 63 2.17 -2.79 -0.51
C VAL A 63 1.53 -2.18 0.73
N LEU A 64 0.84 -1.04 0.58
CA LEU A 64 0.14 -0.44 1.72
C LEU A 64 -0.98 -1.36 2.22
N LEU A 65 -1.74 -1.99 1.33
CA LEU A 65 -2.73 -3.00 1.69
C LEU A 65 -2.11 -4.17 2.48
N ALA A 66 -0.95 -4.66 2.05
CA ALA A 66 -0.24 -5.72 2.74
C ALA A 66 0.31 -5.28 4.10
N MET A 67 0.83 -4.06 4.21
CA MET A 67 1.28 -3.50 5.50
C MET A 67 0.10 -3.32 6.47
N ASP A 68 -1.03 -2.78 6.00
CA ASP A 68 -2.28 -2.64 6.77
C ASP A 68 -2.75 -4.01 7.27
N PHE A 69 -2.75 -5.02 6.40
CA PHE A 69 -3.10 -6.39 6.78
C PHE A 69 -2.16 -6.94 7.87
N VAL A 70 -0.85 -6.76 7.71
CA VAL A 70 0.14 -7.25 8.68
C VAL A 70 -0.02 -6.55 10.03
N LEU A 71 -0.21 -5.23 10.05
CA LEU A 71 -0.49 -4.48 11.27
C LEU A 71 -1.77 -4.98 11.97
N ALA A 72 -2.85 -5.20 11.21
CA ALA A 72 -4.08 -5.76 11.75
C ALA A 72 -3.87 -7.16 12.36
N GLN A 73 -3.03 -8.02 11.75
CA GLN A 73 -2.69 -9.32 12.34
C GLN A 73 -1.89 -9.19 13.64
N PHE A 74 -1.00 -8.20 13.74
CA PHE A 74 -0.28 -7.91 14.98
C PHE A 74 -1.22 -7.37 16.07
N GLU A 75 -2.15 -6.49 15.73
CA GLU A 75 -3.14 -5.94 16.68
C GLU A 75 -4.07 -7.03 17.20
N ALA A 76 -4.64 -7.85 16.32
CA ALA A 76 -5.43 -9.00 16.71
C ALA A 76 -4.63 -9.99 17.58
N GLY A 77 -3.34 -10.17 17.27
CA GLY A 77 -2.42 -10.98 18.08
C GLY A 77 -2.17 -10.40 19.47
N LYS A 78 -2.02 -9.08 19.59
CA LYS A 78 -1.87 -8.37 20.86
C LYS A 78 -3.11 -8.52 21.74
N GLU A 79 -4.30 -8.37 21.16
CA GLU A 79 -5.57 -8.53 21.89
C GLU A 79 -5.79 -9.98 22.35
N ALA A 80 -5.56 -10.95 21.46
CA ALA A 80 -5.78 -12.37 21.76
C ALA A 80 -4.79 -12.96 22.77
N HIS A 81 -3.60 -12.36 22.90
CA HIS A 81 -2.51 -12.87 23.73
C HIS A 81 -2.03 -11.86 24.78
N ILE A 82 -2.89 -10.94 25.23
CA ILE A 82 -2.52 -9.88 26.18
C ILE A 82 -1.96 -10.42 27.50
N ASP A 83 -2.49 -11.55 27.98
CA ASP A 83 -2.08 -12.20 29.22
C ASP A 83 -0.94 -13.22 29.04
N ASP A 84 -0.50 -13.47 27.80
CA ASP A 84 0.58 -14.42 27.51
C ASP A 84 1.94 -13.70 27.64
N PRO A 85 2.75 -14.01 28.69
CA PRO A 85 3.96 -13.27 29.01
C PRO A 85 5.06 -13.41 27.94
N ILE A 86 4.94 -14.39 27.05
CA ILE A 86 5.92 -14.66 25.99
C ILE A 86 5.41 -14.11 24.65
N MET A 87 4.15 -14.36 24.31
CA MET A 87 3.60 -13.91 23.03
C MET A 87 3.33 -12.40 22.99
N ALA A 88 2.84 -11.80 24.07
CA ALA A 88 2.55 -10.36 24.13
C ALA A 88 3.76 -9.47 23.76
N PRO A 89 4.96 -9.62 24.35
CA PRO A 89 6.11 -8.81 23.99
C PRO A 89 6.59 -9.05 22.55
N MET A 90 6.43 -10.27 22.02
CA MET A 90 6.77 -10.58 20.61
C MET A 90 5.84 -9.83 19.65
N TYR A 91 4.53 -9.85 19.89
CA TYR A 91 3.58 -9.09 19.07
C TYR A 91 3.81 -7.58 19.16
N ASN A 92 4.07 -7.04 20.35
CA ASN A 92 4.39 -5.63 20.53
C ASN A 92 5.67 -5.21 19.79
N SER A 93 6.71 -6.03 19.85
CA SER A 93 7.97 -5.77 19.15
C SER A 93 7.80 -5.82 17.63
N GLY A 94 7.05 -6.81 17.13
CA GLY A 94 6.76 -6.93 15.70
C GLY A 94 5.88 -5.79 15.18
N TRP A 95 4.85 -5.41 15.95
CA TRP A 95 3.99 -4.26 15.65
C TRP A 95 4.82 -2.98 15.59
N ALA A 96 5.65 -2.68 16.58
CA ALA A 96 6.47 -1.47 16.62
C ALA A 96 7.45 -1.39 15.44
N LYS A 97 7.99 -2.53 15.00
CA LYS A 97 8.85 -2.59 13.82
C LYS A 97 8.06 -2.31 12.53
N MET A 98 6.87 -2.88 12.39
CA MET A 98 6.01 -2.63 11.24
C MET A 98 5.52 -1.18 11.20
N ASP A 99 5.09 -0.64 12.34
CA ASP A 99 4.67 0.76 12.51
C ASP A 99 5.78 1.72 12.07
N LYS A 100 7.03 1.46 12.49
CA LYS A 100 8.19 2.25 12.02
C LYS A 100 8.33 2.26 10.50
N TYR A 101 8.20 1.10 9.83
CA TYR A 101 8.29 1.06 8.36
C TYR A 101 7.09 1.71 7.70
N TYR A 102 5.91 1.65 8.32
CA TYR A 102 4.72 2.34 7.86
C TYR A 102 4.88 3.86 7.91
N CYS A 103 5.45 4.40 8.99
CA CYS A 103 5.76 5.83 9.08
C CYS A 103 6.74 6.28 7.98
N LEU A 104 7.70 5.44 7.58
CA LEU A 104 8.61 5.76 6.47
C LEU A 104 7.89 5.80 5.12
N THR A 105 6.78 5.07 4.95
CA THR A 105 5.98 5.16 3.72
C THR A 105 5.14 6.44 3.66
N ASP A 106 4.81 7.04 4.80
CA ASP A 106 4.12 8.34 4.89
C ASP A 106 5.02 9.50 4.44
N GLU A 107 6.35 9.33 4.52
CA GLU A 107 7.32 10.32 4.04
C GLU A 107 7.37 10.45 2.51
N SER A 108 6.88 9.45 1.76
CA SER A 108 6.90 9.47 0.30
C SER A 108 5.49 9.60 -0.28
N PRO A 109 5.18 10.71 -0.99
CA PRO A 109 3.86 10.94 -1.57
C PRO A 109 3.47 9.88 -2.61
N ALA A 110 4.43 9.10 -3.12
CA ALA A 110 4.21 8.05 -4.12
C ALA A 110 3.26 6.95 -3.62
N TYR A 111 3.34 6.57 -2.34
CA TYR A 111 2.50 5.51 -1.78
C TYR A 111 1.03 5.94 -1.69
N VAL A 112 0.79 7.14 -1.17
CA VAL A 112 -0.54 7.78 -1.14
C VAL A 112 -1.09 7.93 -2.56
N ALA A 113 -0.26 8.45 -3.47
CA ALA A 113 -0.65 8.66 -4.85
C ALA A 113 -1.05 7.35 -5.54
N ALA A 114 -0.35 6.24 -5.30
CA ALA A 114 -0.71 4.93 -5.87
C ALA A 114 -2.09 4.45 -5.44
N ILE A 115 -2.47 4.62 -4.16
CA ILE A 115 -3.82 4.29 -3.69
C ILE A 115 -4.87 5.21 -4.32
N VAL A 116 -4.63 6.53 -4.30
CA VAL A 116 -5.58 7.51 -4.81
C VAL A 116 -5.81 7.33 -6.31
N LEU A 117 -4.75 7.05 -7.07
CA LEU A 117 -4.80 6.81 -8.51
C LEU A 117 -5.34 5.41 -8.87
N HIS A 118 -5.57 4.53 -7.89
CA HIS A 118 -6.20 3.23 -8.15
C HIS A 118 -7.72 3.41 -8.37
N PRO A 119 -8.27 3.10 -9.57
CA PRO A 119 -9.66 3.42 -9.92
C PRO A 119 -10.74 2.80 -9.03
N SER A 120 -10.42 1.70 -8.33
CA SER A 120 -11.33 1.05 -7.37
C SER A 120 -11.22 1.59 -5.94
N HIS A 121 -10.07 2.15 -5.53
CA HIS A 121 -9.82 2.56 -4.14
C HIS A 121 -10.10 4.05 -3.96
N LYS A 122 -9.37 4.90 -4.69
CA LYS A 122 -9.41 6.37 -4.58
C LYS A 122 -9.28 6.83 -3.13
N TRP A 123 -9.80 8.02 -2.81
CA TRP A 123 -9.87 8.54 -1.44
C TRP A 123 -10.74 7.74 -0.49
N HIS A 124 -11.65 6.91 -1.02
CA HIS A 124 -12.55 6.12 -0.18
C HIS A 124 -11.79 5.14 0.71
N TYR A 125 -10.78 4.44 0.18
CA TYR A 125 -9.93 3.55 0.97
C TYR A 125 -9.22 4.29 2.11
N ILE A 126 -8.66 5.47 1.83
CA ILE A 126 -7.96 6.27 2.83
C ILE A 126 -8.93 6.74 3.91
N HIS A 127 -10.14 7.18 3.55
CA HIS A 127 -11.13 7.62 4.53
C HIS A 127 -11.69 6.49 5.41
N GLU A 128 -11.75 5.25 4.91
CA GLU A 128 -12.21 4.10 5.68
C GLU A 128 -11.12 3.51 6.58
N ASN A 129 -9.88 3.49 6.10
CA ASN A 129 -8.80 2.74 6.76
C ASN A 129 -7.82 3.62 7.53
N TRP A 130 -7.69 4.91 7.19
CA TRP A 130 -6.70 5.80 7.80
C TRP A 130 -7.34 6.79 8.79
N LYS A 131 -6.54 7.24 9.76
CA LYS A 131 -6.96 8.30 10.67
C LYS A 131 -7.14 9.61 9.89
N LYS A 132 -8.11 10.42 10.33
CA LYS A 132 -8.45 11.69 9.67
C LYS A 132 -7.24 12.64 9.53
N GLU A 133 -6.38 12.69 10.54
CA GLU A 133 -5.16 13.51 10.53
C GLU A 133 -4.19 13.09 9.41
N TRP A 134 -4.05 11.78 9.16
CA TRP A 134 -3.19 11.25 8.11
C TRP A 134 -3.80 11.48 6.73
N ALA A 135 -5.11 11.35 6.60
CA ALA A 135 -5.83 11.67 5.37
C ALA A 135 -5.64 13.15 4.97
N ASP A 136 -5.71 14.08 5.94
CA ASP A 136 -5.53 15.51 5.70
C ASP A 136 -4.08 15.84 5.28
N SER A 137 -3.08 15.23 5.93
CA SER A 137 -1.66 15.36 5.54
C SER A 137 -1.40 14.78 4.13
N SER A 138 -1.94 13.60 3.87
CA SER A 138 -1.87 12.91 2.57
C SER A 138 -2.48 13.73 1.44
N LYS A 139 -3.59 14.44 1.72
CA LYS A 139 -4.24 15.30 0.74
C LYS A 139 -3.33 16.44 0.29
N LYS A 140 -2.63 17.09 1.22
CA LYS A 140 -1.66 18.15 0.89
C LYS A 140 -0.50 17.62 0.07
N LEU A 141 0.02 16.44 0.40
CA LEU A 141 1.07 15.77 -0.36
C LEU A 141 0.62 15.46 -1.80
N MET A 142 -0.61 14.95 -1.96
CA MET A 142 -1.18 14.63 -3.26
C MET A 142 -1.44 15.89 -4.11
N GLU A 143 -1.93 16.97 -3.49
CA GLU A 143 -2.10 18.28 -4.16
C GLU A 143 -0.76 18.84 -4.63
N THR A 144 0.28 18.78 -3.78
CA THR A 144 1.63 19.22 -4.13
C THR A 144 2.20 18.39 -5.28
N LEU A 145 2.04 17.06 -5.23
CA LEU A 145 2.50 16.18 -6.29
C LEU A 145 1.74 16.43 -7.60
N TRP A 146 0.43 16.70 -7.53
CA TRP A 146 -0.37 17.01 -8.71
C TRP A 146 0.03 18.35 -9.34
N ASP A 147 0.41 19.35 -8.55
CA ASP A 147 0.86 20.65 -9.05
C ASP A 147 2.09 20.53 -9.98
N ASP A 148 2.99 19.58 -9.73
CA ASP A 148 4.16 19.31 -10.58
C ASP A 148 3.78 18.78 -11.98
N TYR A 149 2.62 18.12 -12.08
CA TYR A 149 2.10 17.54 -13.32
C TYR A 149 1.09 18.43 -14.04
N LYS A 150 0.62 19.50 -13.39
CA LYS A 150 -0.24 20.49 -14.03
C LYS A 150 0.52 21.17 -15.18
N PRO A 151 -0.15 21.45 -16.30
CA PRO A 151 0.49 22.21 -17.37
C PRO A 151 0.85 23.62 -16.87
N VAL A 152 2.11 24.00 -17.06
CA VAL A 152 2.71 25.30 -16.64
C VAL A 152 1.98 26.49 -17.27
N GLU A 153 1.31 26.27 -18.41
CA GLU A 153 0.30 27.17 -18.93
C GLU A 153 -1.07 26.51 -18.72
N PRO A 154 -2.08 27.21 -18.17
CA PRO A 154 -3.45 26.79 -18.44
C PRO A 154 -3.53 26.62 -19.95
N PRO A 155 -4.15 25.55 -20.49
CA PRO A 155 -4.34 25.48 -21.93
C PRO A 155 -4.94 26.81 -22.29
N SER A 156 -4.19 27.62 -23.02
CA SER A 156 -4.74 28.79 -23.65
C SER A 156 -5.86 28.16 -24.44
N LEU A 157 -7.09 28.37 -23.95
CA LEU A 157 -8.22 28.31 -24.83
C LEU A 157 -7.71 29.20 -25.95
N SER A 158 -7.40 28.59 -27.08
CA SER A 158 -7.55 29.32 -28.31
C SER A 158 -8.99 29.80 -28.18
N GLU A 159 -9.13 31.03 -27.68
CA GLU A 159 -10.16 31.94 -28.10
C GLU A 159 -9.99 31.91 -29.61
N VAL A 160 -10.54 30.88 -30.24
CA VAL A 160 -10.98 31.00 -31.61
C VAL A 160 -12.03 32.06 -31.44
N PRO A 161 -11.80 33.31 -31.88
CA PRO A 161 -12.83 34.31 -31.84
C PRO A 161 -13.79 33.86 -32.94
N LEU A 162 -14.68 32.93 -32.63
CA LEU A 162 -15.85 32.66 -33.45
C LEU A 162 -16.83 33.78 -33.13
N THR A 163 -16.42 35.03 -33.37
CA THR A 163 -17.32 36.16 -33.58
C THR A 163 -18.14 35.83 -34.82
N THR A 164 -19.15 35.00 -34.60
CA THR A 164 -20.15 34.66 -35.60
C THR A 164 -21.21 35.75 -35.50
N THR A 165 -21.61 36.34 -36.61
CA THR A 165 -22.61 37.44 -36.71
C THR A 165 -24.01 37.04 -36.20
N ASN A 166 -24.19 35.80 -35.73
CA ASN A 166 -25.47 35.25 -35.34
C ASN A 166 -25.64 35.25 -33.81
N GLU A 167 -26.57 36.07 -33.32
CA GLU A 167 -26.90 36.22 -31.89
C GLU A 167 -27.30 34.91 -31.21
N PHE A 168 -27.99 34.01 -31.92
CA PHE A 168 -28.40 32.71 -31.39
C PHE A 168 -27.20 31.79 -31.17
N LEU A 169 -26.20 31.79 -32.06
CA LEU A 169 -24.97 31.01 -31.87
C LEU A 169 -24.15 31.55 -30.70
N ASN A 170 -24.11 32.86 -30.50
CA ASN A 170 -23.47 33.47 -29.32
C ASN A 170 -24.21 33.13 -28.02
N TRP A 171 -25.54 33.22 -28.01
CA TRP A 171 -26.36 32.82 -26.85
C TRP A 171 -26.17 31.33 -26.53
N ARG A 172 -26.25 30.46 -27.55
CA ARG A 172 -26.04 29.02 -27.42
C ARG A 172 -24.63 28.70 -26.90
N ASN A 173 -23.60 29.32 -27.48
CA ASN A 173 -22.22 29.08 -27.06
C ASN A 173 -21.99 29.59 -25.63
N LYS A 174 -22.63 30.70 -25.22
CA LYS A 174 -22.60 31.21 -23.84
C LYS A 174 -23.32 30.29 -22.84
N HIS A 175 -24.45 29.69 -23.22
CA HIS A 175 -25.25 28.81 -22.36
C HIS A 175 -24.80 27.34 -22.38
N LEU A 176 -24.11 26.90 -23.42
CA LEU A 176 -23.51 25.57 -23.54
C LEU A 176 -22.00 25.57 -23.25
N GLN A 177 -21.43 26.69 -22.76
CA GLN A 177 -20.05 26.67 -22.25
C GLN A 177 -19.95 25.53 -21.24
N PRO A 178 -19.03 24.56 -21.44
CA PRO A 178 -18.74 23.57 -20.42
C PRO A 178 -18.43 24.30 -19.12
N ALA A 179 -19.00 23.83 -18.00
CA ALA A 179 -18.67 24.37 -16.70
C ALA A 179 -17.15 24.46 -16.54
N LEU A 180 -16.69 25.58 -15.97
CA LEU A 180 -15.30 25.92 -15.65
C LEU A 180 -14.48 24.64 -15.47
N ILE A 181 -13.42 24.48 -16.28
CA ILE A 181 -12.51 23.33 -16.29
C ILE A 181 -12.33 22.83 -14.86
N THR A 182 -13.07 21.78 -14.49
CA THR A 182 -12.87 21.12 -13.21
C THR A 182 -11.53 20.42 -13.38
N ASP A 183 -10.61 20.73 -12.48
CA ASP A 183 -9.28 20.14 -12.44
C ASP A 183 -9.36 18.62 -12.72
N GLU A 184 -8.50 18.09 -13.61
CA GLU A 184 -8.59 16.69 -14.07
C GLU A 184 -8.60 15.72 -12.87
N TYR A 185 -7.78 16.04 -11.88
CA TYR A 185 -7.70 15.34 -10.61
C TYR A 185 -9.01 15.38 -9.82
N GLU A 186 -9.64 16.55 -9.67
CA GLU A 186 -10.92 16.68 -8.96
C GLU A 186 -12.04 15.93 -9.69
N ARG A 187 -12.05 15.98 -11.03
CA ARG A 187 -12.99 15.22 -11.86
C ARG A 187 -12.80 13.71 -11.67
N TYR A 188 -11.56 13.24 -11.66
CA TYR A 188 -11.26 11.83 -11.40
C TYR A 188 -11.69 11.41 -10.00
N CYS A 189 -11.43 12.22 -8.98
CA CYS A 189 -11.82 11.93 -7.60
C CYS A 189 -13.34 11.83 -7.42
N LYS A 190 -14.12 12.65 -8.16
CA LYS A 190 -15.59 12.63 -8.13
C LYS A 190 -16.22 11.52 -9.00
N SER A 191 -15.45 10.93 -9.91
CA SER A 191 -15.97 9.88 -10.79
C SER A 191 -16.25 8.57 -10.03
N GLU A 192 -17.12 7.73 -10.59
CA GLU A 192 -17.49 6.45 -9.98
C GLU A 192 -16.28 5.49 -9.89
N ARG A 193 -16.33 4.56 -8.93
CA ARG A 193 -15.31 3.52 -8.78
C ARG A 193 -15.44 2.52 -9.93
N VAL A 194 -14.31 2.17 -10.51
CA VAL A 194 -14.26 1.21 -11.63
C VAL A 194 -13.75 -0.13 -11.11
N TYR A 195 -14.31 -1.21 -11.63
CA TYR A 195 -13.91 -2.59 -11.34
C TYR A 195 -13.72 -3.38 -12.64
N GLY A 196 -12.99 -4.50 -12.59
CA GLY A 196 -12.85 -5.41 -13.73
C GLY A 196 -11.64 -5.17 -14.64
N PHE A 197 -10.63 -4.43 -14.18
CA PHE A 197 -9.35 -4.29 -14.86
C PHE A 197 -8.30 -5.25 -14.29
N THR A 198 -7.27 -5.59 -15.07
CA THR A 198 -6.18 -6.50 -14.67
C THR A 198 -5.20 -5.85 -13.69
N SER A 199 -4.90 -4.57 -13.87
CA SER A 199 -4.14 -3.73 -12.95
C SER A 199 -4.52 -2.26 -13.14
N ALA A 200 -4.35 -1.42 -12.11
CA ALA A 200 -4.62 0.01 -12.24
C ALA A 200 -3.77 0.66 -13.33
N LEU A 201 -2.52 0.20 -13.50
CA LEU A 201 -1.66 0.65 -14.59
C LEU A 201 -2.27 0.34 -15.96
N ALA A 202 -2.81 -0.87 -16.16
CA ALA A 202 -3.44 -1.24 -17.42
C ALA A 202 -4.66 -0.35 -17.74
N TRP A 203 -5.44 0.02 -16.72
CA TRP A 203 -6.56 0.93 -16.87
C TRP A 203 -6.12 2.34 -17.31
N TRP A 204 -5.07 2.89 -16.71
CA TRP A 204 -4.51 4.20 -17.12
C TRP A 204 -3.86 4.18 -18.50
N LEU A 205 -3.43 3.01 -18.97
CA LEU A 205 -2.86 2.83 -20.30
C LEU A 205 -3.94 2.72 -21.41
N GLU A 206 -5.23 2.61 -21.08
CA GLU A 206 -6.29 2.62 -22.07
C GLU A 206 -6.39 3.97 -22.78
N GLU A 207 -6.54 3.96 -24.12
CA GLU A 207 -6.63 5.19 -24.92
C GLU A 207 -7.79 6.10 -24.49
N THR A 208 -8.88 5.51 -24.01
CA THR A 208 -10.05 6.25 -23.50
C THR A 208 -9.69 7.08 -22.27
N GLN A 209 -8.89 6.54 -21.36
CA GLN A 209 -8.47 7.24 -20.14
C GLN A 209 -7.39 8.27 -20.44
N GLN A 210 -6.43 7.96 -21.31
CA GLN A 210 -5.42 8.94 -21.74
C GLN A 210 -6.04 10.15 -22.45
N LYS A 211 -7.13 9.96 -23.20
CA LYS A 211 -7.88 11.05 -23.83
C LYS A 211 -8.72 11.86 -22.83
N ASN A 212 -9.28 11.20 -21.81
CA ASN A 212 -10.09 11.85 -20.79
C ASN A 212 -9.27 12.58 -19.72
N TYR A 213 -8.04 12.12 -19.47
CA TYR A 213 -7.16 12.54 -18.39
C TYR A 213 -5.68 12.64 -18.85
N PRO A 214 -5.35 13.52 -19.81
CA PRO A 214 -4.04 13.55 -20.47
C PRO A 214 -2.84 13.87 -19.56
N TYR A 215 -3.04 14.62 -18.48
CA TYR A 215 -1.97 14.94 -17.53
C TYR A 215 -1.97 13.96 -16.36
N LEU A 216 -3.16 13.65 -15.83
CA LEU A 216 -3.30 12.72 -14.72
C LEU A 216 -2.90 11.29 -15.08
N SER A 217 -3.10 10.85 -16.34
CA SER A 217 -2.63 9.53 -16.77
C SER A 217 -1.11 9.43 -16.79
N LYS A 218 -0.38 10.52 -17.06
CA LYS A 218 1.10 10.53 -17.02
C LYS A 218 1.58 10.35 -15.59
N MET A 219 1.04 11.14 -14.66
CA MET A 219 1.30 10.99 -13.23
C MET A 219 0.99 9.56 -12.75
N ALA A 220 -0.16 9.02 -13.17
CA ALA A 220 -0.55 7.67 -12.77
C ALA A 220 0.39 6.60 -13.29
N VAL A 221 0.82 6.70 -14.55
CA VAL A 221 1.79 5.76 -15.14
C VAL A 221 3.15 5.90 -14.45
N ASP A 222 3.63 7.11 -14.20
CA ASP A 222 4.92 7.33 -13.53
C ASP A 222 4.93 6.72 -12.13
N ILE A 223 3.89 6.92 -11.34
CA ILE A 223 3.79 6.40 -9.97
C ILE A 223 3.53 4.89 -9.93
N LEU A 224 2.58 4.38 -10.73
CA LEU A 224 2.19 2.97 -10.70
C LEU A 224 3.20 2.05 -11.40
N SER A 225 4.11 2.61 -12.21
CA SER A 225 5.19 1.85 -12.84
C SER A 225 6.44 1.70 -11.96
N ILE A 226 6.52 2.39 -10.81
CA ILE A 226 7.67 2.31 -9.90
C ILE A 226 7.79 0.86 -9.38
N PRO A 227 8.88 0.14 -9.70
CA PRO A 227 9.10 -1.19 -9.16
C PRO A 227 9.45 -1.11 -7.67
N GLN A 228 8.84 -1.99 -6.86
CA GLN A 228 9.02 -2.03 -5.39
C GLN A 228 10.48 -2.08 -4.92
N CYS A 229 11.35 -2.72 -5.70
CA CYS A 229 12.75 -2.89 -5.34
C CYS A 229 13.52 -1.55 -5.21
N LEU A 230 13.06 -0.49 -5.89
CA LEU A 230 13.72 0.82 -5.88
C LEU A 230 13.36 1.69 -4.65
N LEU A 231 12.27 1.39 -3.94
CA LEU A 231 11.79 2.18 -2.80
C LEU A 231 12.18 1.60 -1.44
N SER A 232 12.87 0.45 -1.38
CA SER A 232 13.50 0.03 -0.12
C SER A 232 14.52 1.10 0.29
N PRO A 233 14.49 1.62 1.53
CA PRO A 233 15.51 2.56 1.99
C PRO A 233 16.85 1.85 1.89
N LYS A 234 17.66 2.23 0.90
CA LYS A 234 19.04 1.77 0.80
C LYS A 234 19.69 2.14 2.13
N ASP A 235 20.14 1.13 2.86
CA ASP A 235 20.92 1.24 4.07
C ASP A 235 22.11 2.17 3.83
N SER A 236 21.89 3.46 4.12
CA SER A 236 22.91 4.49 4.13
C SER A 236 23.62 4.42 5.47
N SER A 237 24.16 3.26 5.84
CA SER A 237 25.01 3.10 7.03
C SER A 237 25.86 1.83 7.03
N LEU A 238 26.50 1.46 5.92
CA LEU A 238 27.63 0.52 5.97
C LEU A 238 28.69 0.95 4.97
N GLY A 239 29.44 1.97 5.38
CA GLY A 239 30.56 2.51 4.61
C GLY A 239 31.23 3.67 5.33
N GLN A 240 31.75 3.43 6.54
CA GLN A 240 32.97 4.04 7.08
C GLN A 240 33.20 3.62 8.55
N LYS A 241 33.86 2.47 8.77
CA LYS A 241 35.21 2.36 9.34
C LYS A 241 35.56 0.89 9.57
#